data_AF-A0A7C6FWB0-F1
#
_entry.id   AF-A0A7C6FWB0-F1
#
_cell.length_a   1.000
_cell.length_b   1.000
_cell.length_c   1.000
_cell.angle_alpha   90.00
_cell.angle_beta   90.00
_cell.angle_gamma   90.00
#
_symmetry.space_group_name_H-M   'P 1'
#
loop_
_entity.id
_entity.type
_entity.pdbx_description
1 polymer ?
#
loop_
_entity_poly.entity_id
_entity_poly.type
_entity_poly.pdbx_seq_one_letter_code
_entity_poly.pdbx_strand_id
1 'polypeptide(L)' 'MSKLYSYYLKLKEKESDVLYLFKSGIFYIFLDNDALLVNEKIGLRLSNLNQNVLKLVFPKTV' A
#
# COMPACT_ATOMS: atom_id res chain seq x y z
N MET A 1 -7.66 13.69 -3.08
CA MET A 1 -7.22 12.32 -3.45
C MET A 1 -5.79 12.36 -3.93
N SER A 2 -4.88 11.51 -3.41
CA SER A 2 -3.49 11.48 -3.88
C SER A 2 -3.40 10.78 -5.24
N LYS A 3 -2.51 11.23 -6.14
CA LYS A 3 -2.31 10.60 -7.45
C LYS A 3 -1.97 9.11 -7.35
N LEU A 4 -1.17 8.74 -6.33
CA LEU A 4 -0.78 7.35 -6.07
C LEU A 4 -1.97 6.48 -5.67
N TYR A 5 -2.83 6.98 -4.77
CA TYR A 5 -4.00 6.22 -4.32
C TYR A 5 -5.04 6.08 -5.43
N SER A 6 -5.26 7.13 -6.24
CA SER A 6 -6.12 7.02 -7.42
C SER A 6 -5.59 6.01 -8.45
N TYR A 7 -4.26 5.86 -8.57
CA TYR A 7 -3.67 4.84 -9.43
C TYR A 7 -3.86 3.43 -8.88
N TYR A 8 -3.69 3.25 -7.55
CA TYR A 8 -4.01 2.01 -6.86
C TYR A 8 -5.45 1.55 -7.09
N LEU A 9 -6.44 2.46 -6.94
CA LEU A 9 -7.85 2.13 -7.18
C LEU A 9 -8.09 1.64 -8.62
N LYS A 10 -7.49 2.30 -9.61
CA LYS A 10 -7.59 1.87 -11.02
C LYS A 10 -6.98 0.50 -11.29
N LEU A 11 -5.95 0.11 -10.55
CA LEU A 11 -5.36 -1.22 -10.65
C LEU A 11 -6.29 -2.27 -10.02
N LYS A 12 -6.86 -1.97 -8.84
CA LYS A 12 -7.82 -2.82 -8.16
C LYS A 12 -9.15 -3.00 -8.90
N GLU A 13 -9.57 -2.01 -9.68
CA GLU A 13 -10.72 -2.13 -10.59
C GLU A 13 -10.48 -3.18 -11.69
N LYS A 14 -9.23 -3.40 -12.09
CA LYS A 14 -8.87 -4.38 -13.13
C LYS A 14 -8.61 -5.75 -12.55
N GLU A 15 -7.83 -5.82 -11.48
CA GLU A 15 -7.46 -7.06 -10.81
C GLU A 15 -7.49 -6.84 -9.29
N SER A 16 -8.63 -7.18 -8.68
CA SER A 16 -8.85 -7.00 -7.24
C SER A 16 -7.96 -7.91 -6.38
N ASP A 17 -7.65 -9.10 -6.91
CA ASP A 17 -7.05 -10.20 -6.16
C ASP A 17 -5.52 -10.12 -6.09
N VAL A 18 -4.92 -9.18 -6.85
CA VAL A 18 -3.47 -8.97 -6.90
C VAL A 18 -3.04 -7.94 -5.86
N LEU A 19 -2.02 -8.25 -5.06
CA LEU A 19 -1.41 -7.29 -4.13
C LEU A 19 -0.44 -6.36 -4.87
N TYR A 20 -0.63 -5.05 -4.73
CA TYR A 20 0.19 -4.04 -5.40
C TYR A 20 1.20 -3.38 -4.46
N LEU A 21 2.48 -3.64 -4.71
CA LEU A 21 3.60 -3.02 -4.00
C LEU A 21 4.17 -1.83 -4.79
N PHE A 22 4.03 -0.62 -4.24
CA PHE A 22 4.52 0.60 -4.89
C PHE A 22 5.89 0.99 -4.39
N LYS A 23 6.80 1.36 -5.29
CA LYS A 23 8.04 2.03 -4.92
C LYS A 23 7.80 3.53 -4.75
N SER A 24 8.14 4.07 -3.58
CA SER A 24 8.04 5.49 -3.23
C SER A 24 9.38 5.96 -2.66
N GLY A 25 10.27 6.45 -3.53
CA GLY A 25 11.64 6.80 -3.14
C GLY A 25 12.45 5.58 -2.71
N ILE A 26 12.93 5.60 -1.47
CA ILE A 26 13.68 4.50 -0.82
C ILE A 26 12.78 3.51 -0.08
N PHE A 27 11.45 3.63 -0.22
CA PHE A 27 10.50 2.74 0.44
C PHE A 27 9.68 1.96 -0.57
N TYR A 28 9.22 0.79 -0.13
CA TYR A 28 8.10 0.08 -0.75
C TYR A 28 6.86 0.22 0.11
N ILE A 29 5.69 0.35 -0.51
CA ILE A 29 4.45 0.67 0.18
C ILE A 29 3.29 -0.17 -0.37
N PHE A 30 2.57 -0.87 0.52
CA PHE A 30 1.21 -1.36 0.26
C PHE A 30 0.20 -0.31 0.73
N LEU A 31 -0.93 -0.20 0.03
CA LEU A 31 -1.98 0.77 0.33
C LEU A 31 -3.27 0.08 0.73
N ASP A 32 -3.95 0.67 1.70
CA ASP A 32 -5.33 0.35 2.08
C ASP A 32 -5.56 -1.15 2.34
N ASN A 33 -6.51 -1.80 1.65
CA ASN A 33 -6.77 -3.23 1.82
C ASN A 33 -5.52 -4.11 1.66
N ASP A 34 -4.62 -3.79 0.72
CA ASP A 34 -3.37 -4.56 0.57
C ASP A 34 -2.46 -4.37 1.80
N ALA A 35 -2.46 -3.17 2.39
CA ALA A 35 -1.72 -2.90 3.61
C ALA A 35 -2.28 -3.73 4.78
N LEU A 36 -3.59 -3.82 4.91
CA LEU A 36 -4.27 -4.61 5.95
C LEU A 36 -3.99 -6.11 5.80
N LEU A 37 -4.21 -6.66 4.61
CA LEU A 37 -3.98 -8.08 4.32
C LEU A 37 -2.53 -8.51 4.57
N VAL A 38 -1.58 -7.66 4.22
CA VAL A 38 -0.17 -7.95 4.47
C VAL A 38 0.14 -7.80 5.96
N ASN A 39 -0.36 -6.75 6.63
CA ASN A 39 -0.20 -6.56 8.07
C ASN A 39 -0.70 -7.77 8.87
N GLU A 40 -1.85 -8.35 8.52
CA GLU A 40 -2.37 -9.56 9.18
C GLU A 40 -1.39 -10.75 9.08
N LYS A 41 -0.64 -10.84 7.99
CA LYS A 41 0.33 -11.93 7.76
C LYS A 41 1.68 -11.70 8.44
N ILE A 42 2.15 -10.45 8.51
CA ILE A 42 3.53 -10.14 8.94
C ILE A 42 3.62 -9.36 10.25
N GLY A 43 2.50 -8.84 10.77
CA GLY A 43 2.43 -8.11 12.04
C GLY A 43 3.12 -6.73 12.06
N LEU A 44 3.49 -6.16 10.91
CA LEU A 44 4.19 -4.87 10.84
C LEU A 44 3.25 -3.68 11.05
N ARG A 45 3.69 -2.64 11.76
CA ARG A 45 2.85 -1.47 12.09
C ARG A 45 2.32 -0.73 10.84
N LEU A 46 1.01 -0.53 10.79
CA LEU A 46 0.33 0.31 9.80
C LEU A 46 0.51 1.80 10.10
N SER A 47 0.51 2.61 9.05
CA SER A 47 0.60 4.08 9.12
C SER A 47 -0.37 4.74 8.16
N ASN A 48 -0.60 6.04 8.30
CA ASN A 48 -1.52 6.77 7.43
C ASN A 48 -0.78 7.35 6.21
N LEU A 49 -1.28 7.10 5.00
CA LEU A 49 -0.90 7.87 3.80
C LEU A 49 -1.53 9.26 3.83
N ASN A 50 -2.79 9.34 4.28
CA ASN A 50 -3.56 10.55 4.53
C ASN A 50 -4.61 10.24 5.62
N GLN A 51 -5.55 11.16 5.89
CA GLN A 51 -6.57 10.98 6.94
C GLN A 51 -7.40 9.69 6.82
N ASN A 52 -7.60 9.17 5.61
CA ASN A 52 -8.54 8.08 5.33
C ASN A 52 -7.90 6.83 4.72
N VAL A 53 -6.61 6.87 4.38
CA VAL A 53 -5.94 5.78 3.65
C VAL A 53 -4.79 5.26 4.49
N LEU A 54 -4.87 3.99 4.85
CA LEU A 54 -3.80 3.26 5.52
C LEU A 54 -2.71 2.85 4.52
N LYS A 55 -1.50 2.67 5.03
CA LYS A 55 -0.37 2.14 4.28
C LYS A 55 0.55 1.33 5.17
N LEU A 56 1.20 0.36 4.55
CA LEU A 56 2.27 -0.43 5.16
C LEU A 56 3.56 -0.16 4.41
N VAL A 57 4.63 0.19 5.13
CA VAL A 57 5.87 0.70 4.54
C VAL A 57 7.03 -0.23 4.87
N PHE A 58 7.86 -0.52 3.87
CA PHE A 58 9.06 -1.33 3.96
C PHE A 58 10.27 -0.50 3.51
N PRO A 59 11.42 -0.61 4.18
CA PRO A 59 12.65 -0.08 3.64
C PRO A 59 13.00 -0.83 2.35
N LYS A 60 13.42 -0.11 1.31
CA LYS A 60 14.15 -0.74 0.21
C LYS A 60 15.51 -1.13 0.78
N THR A 61 15.71 -2.41 1.05
CA THR A 61 17.03 -2.94 1.39
C THR A 61 18.00 -2.52 0.27
N VAL A 62 19.08 -1.83 0.64
CA VAL A 62 20.15 -1.42 -0.28
C VAL A 62 20.96 -2.63 -0.67
#